data_AF-A0A511SZR7-F1
#
_entry.id   AF-A0A511SZR7-F1
#
_cell.length_a   1.000
_cell.length_b   1.000
_cell.length_c   1.000
_cell.angle_alpha   90.00
_cell.angle_beta   90.00
_cell.angle_gamma   90.00
#
_symmetry.space_group_name_H-M   'P 1'
#
loop_
_entity.id
_entity.type
_entity.pdbx_description
1 polymer ?
#
loop_
_entity_poly.entity_id
_entity_poly.type
_entity_poly.pdbx_seq_one_letter_code
_entity_poly.pdbx_strand_id
1 'polypeptide(L)'
;MNVFGPQLVESVGRERMLSTPAHLVEELPNGSVLLVLRPTAADFASDEARVAQARAHVHLRPDLDFDTVLSTLRARSAALAPVEPRFHPDLAPLLSRLPDAFAISERQTKIAEFNAFQPPEPEEWLPTELPPDVESPESVLASYGALSEGLVAALHTKVPSITEETVESLTDLDVYFWRESFPERYERQLIDGHTAPALGAYLAAVLVRRLGGTWVPRQKLEESQVRVGKRAWLPFLRARRYMQSRQSLLDYSLTQFFREVERHRA
;
A
#
# COMPACT_ATOMS: atom_id res chain seq x y z
N MET A 1 -0.59 -3.01 31.91
CA MET A 1 -1.54 -3.41 32.95
C MET A 1 -2.20 -4.70 32.51
N ASN A 2 -2.21 -5.73 33.36
CA ASN A 2 -2.85 -7.01 33.05
C ASN A 2 -3.74 -7.39 34.23
N VAL A 3 -4.93 -7.95 33.95
CA VAL A 3 -5.83 -8.50 34.97
C VAL A 3 -5.95 -9.99 34.72
N PHE A 4 -5.56 -10.79 35.71
CA PHE A 4 -5.64 -12.25 35.67
C PHE A 4 -6.90 -12.68 36.44
N GLY A 5 -7.84 -13.31 35.73
CA GLY A 5 -9.07 -13.81 36.35
C GLY A 5 -8.81 -14.96 37.34
N PRO A 6 -9.76 -15.26 38.24
CA PRO A 6 -9.55 -16.19 39.35
C PRO A 6 -9.14 -17.60 38.90
N GLN A 7 -9.70 -18.09 37.79
CA GLN A 7 -9.34 -19.41 37.22
C GLN A 7 -7.87 -19.47 36.77
N LEU A 8 -7.35 -18.37 36.22
CA LEU A 8 -5.95 -18.28 35.77
C LEU A 8 -5.00 -18.08 36.96
N VAL A 9 -5.47 -17.40 38.01
CA VAL A 9 -4.73 -17.27 39.28
C VAL A 9 -4.60 -18.62 39.97
N GLU A 10 -5.67 -19.41 39.99
CA GLU A 10 -5.67 -20.76 40.56
C GLU A 10 -4.73 -21.70 39.78
N SER A 11 -4.79 -21.69 38.44
CA SER A 11 -3.98 -22.58 37.60
C SER A 11 -2.47 -22.29 37.65
N VAL A 12 -2.08 -21.02 37.76
CA VAL A 12 -0.67 -20.61 37.93
C VAL A 12 -0.21 -20.72 39.38
N GLY A 13 -1.14 -20.65 40.32
CA GLY A 13 -0.90 -20.63 41.76
C GLY A 13 -0.92 -19.21 42.33
N ARG A 14 -1.80 -18.99 43.32
CA ARG A 14 -2.01 -17.69 43.96
C ARG A 14 -0.74 -17.07 44.53
N GLU A 15 0.06 -17.85 45.26
CA GLU A 15 1.32 -17.36 45.85
C GLU A 15 2.31 -16.89 44.77
N ARG A 16 2.40 -17.65 43.67
CA ARG A 16 3.26 -17.28 42.53
C ARG A 16 2.76 -16.00 41.88
N MET A 17 1.45 -15.86 41.67
CA MET A 17 0.86 -14.63 41.13
C MET A 17 1.16 -13.41 42.02
N LEU A 18 0.96 -13.53 43.33
CA LEU A 18 1.16 -12.43 44.28
C LEU A 18 2.64 -12.04 44.47
N SER A 19 3.56 -12.98 44.24
CA SER A 19 5.01 -12.75 44.29
C SER A 19 5.63 -12.30 42.96
N THR A 20 4.82 -12.02 41.93
CA THR A 20 5.33 -11.63 40.61
C THR A 20 6.17 -10.34 40.70
N PRO A 21 7.38 -10.30 40.14
CA PRO A 21 8.22 -9.10 40.14
C PRO A 21 7.58 -8.01 39.25
N ALA A 22 6.93 -7.05 39.89
CA ALA A 22 6.20 -5.97 39.24
C ALA A 22 6.20 -4.69 40.11
N HIS A 23 5.74 -3.58 39.54
CA HIS A 23 5.59 -2.32 40.28
C HIS A 23 4.43 -2.39 41.28
N LEU A 24 3.30 -3.00 40.89
CA LEU A 24 2.16 -3.27 41.75
C LEU A 24 1.57 -4.64 41.43
N VAL A 25 1.26 -5.38 42.49
CA VAL A 25 0.47 -6.62 42.45
C VAL A 25 -0.65 -6.45 43.47
N GLU A 26 -1.91 -6.53 43.04
CA GLU A 26 -3.07 -6.33 43.90
C GLU A 26 -4.09 -7.46 43.68
N GLU A 27 -4.54 -8.07 44.77
CA GLU A 27 -5.62 -9.04 44.74
C GLU A 27 -6.97 -8.33 44.83
N LEU A 28 -7.88 -8.65 43.90
CA LEU A 28 -9.21 -8.07 43.83
C LEU A 28 -10.22 -8.93 44.62
N PRO A 29 -11.36 -8.35 45.07
CA PRO A 29 -12.33 -9.06 45.91
C PRO A 29 -12.92 -10.34 45.30
N ASN A 30 -12.88 -10.48 43.98
CA ASN A 30 -13.38 -11.65 43.26
C ASN A 30 -12.30 -12.74 43.05
N GLY A 31 -11.13 -12.61 43.68
CA GLY A 31 -10.00 -13.54 43.53
C GLY A 31 -9.15 -13.33 42.27
N SER A 32 -9.39 -12.26 41.51
CA SER A 32 -8.51 -11.86 40.40
C SER A 32 -7.26 -11.15 40.90
N VAL A 33 -6.21 -11.08 40.09
CA VAL A 33 -4.99 -10.32 40.40
C VAL A 33 -4.73 -9.26 39.33
N LEU A 34 -4.58 -8.01 39.77
CA LEU A 34 -4.08 -6.90 38.97
C LEU A 34 -2.55 -6.87 39.00
N LEU A 35 -1.93 -6.84 37.82
CA LEU A 35 -0.49 -6.77 37.64
C LEU A 35 -0.10 -5.52 36.85
N VAL A 36 0.71 -4.67 37.46
CA VAL A 36 1.27 -3.46 36.84
C VAL A 36 2.79 -3.55 36.85
N LEU A 37 3.39 -3.73 35.67
CA LEU A 37 4.84 -3.95 35.53
C LEU A 37 5.68 -2.67 35.66
N ARG A 38 5.10 -1.53 35.30
CA ARG A 38 5.77 -0.22 35.30
C ARG A 38 4.81 0.85 35.82
N PRO A 39 5.31 1.90 36.50
CA PRO A 39 4.48 2.95 37.09
C PRO A 39 3.75 3.80 36.04
N THR A 40 4.28 3.90 34.82
CA THR A 40 3.72 4.69 33.72
C THR A 40 3.61 3.85 32.44
N ALA A 41 2.57 4.14 31.66
CA ALA A 41 2.40 3.58 30.32
C ALA A 41 3.24 4.30 29.26
N ALA A 42 3.74 5.50 29.55
CA ALA A 42 4.50 6.32 28.58
C ALA A 42 5.78 5.61 28.10
N ASP A 43 6.44 4.86 28.98
CA ASP A 43 7.71 4.20 28.68
C ASP A 43 7.53 2.72 28.34
N PHE A 44 6.37 2.30 27.84
CA PHE A 44 6.08 0.88 27.60
C PHE A 44 7.07 0.22 26.63
N ALA A 45 7.69 0.99 25.72
CA ALA A 45 8.69 0.51 24.76
C ALA A 45 10.14 0.61 25.25
N SER A 46 10.38 1.16 26.45
CA SER A 46 11.73 1.27 27.04
C SER A 46 12.36 -0.09 27.31
N ASP A 47 13.70 -0.13 27.38
CA ASP A 47 14.42 -1.36 27.71
C ASP A 47 14.05 -1.87 29.11
N GLU A 48 13.94 -0.95 30.07
CA GLU A 48 13.54 -1.25 31.44
C GLU A 48 12.14 -1.86 31.52
N ALA A 49 11.21 -1.40 30.67
CA ALA A 49 9.89 -2.00 30.57
C ALA A 49 9.94 -3.43 30.01
N ARG A 50 10.82 -3.70 29.03
CA ARG A 50 10.99 -5.05 28.46
C ARG A 50 11.67 -6.00 29.44
N VAL A 51 12.65 -5.52 30.20
CA VAL A 51 13.27 -6.29 31.30
C VAL A 51 12.24 -6.63 32.37
N ALA A 52 11.44 -5.66 32.83
CA ALA A 52 10.38 -5.90 33.81
C ALA A 52 9.35 -6.92 33.31
N GLN A 53 8.96 -6.82 32.03
CA GLN A 53 8.05 -7.77 31.40
C GLN A 53 8.66 -9.18 31.29
N ALA A 54 9.92 -9.30 30.87
CA ALA A 54 10.60 -10.58 30.78
C ALA A 54 10.68 -11.27 32.15
N ARG A 55 11.03 -10.52 33.22
CA ARG A 55 11.09 -11.03 34.60
C ARG A 55 9.73 -11.57 35.07
N ALA A 56 8.66 -10.81 34.84
CA ALA A 56 7.32 -11.27 35.17
C ALA A 56 6.89 -12.50 34.37
N HIS A 57 7.24 -12.58 33.07
CA HIS A 57 6.92 -13.74 32.24
C HIS A 57 7.62 -15.01 32.70
N VAL A 58 8.93 -14.99 32.95
CA VAL A 58 9.65 -16.19 33.41
C VAL A 58 9.26 -16.61 34.83
N HIS A 59 8.86 -15.66 35.69
CA HIS A 59 8.33 -15.97 37.03
C HIS A 59 7.02 -16.77 36.96
N LEU A 60 6.10 -16.32 36.10
CA LEU A 60 4.80 -16.96 35.89
C LEU A 60 4.92 -18.25 35.05
N ARG A 61 5.94 -18.37 34.21
CA ARG A 61 6.22 -19.50 33.32
C ARG A 61 7.69 -19.93 33.44
N PRO A 62 8.02 -20.77 34.44
CA PRO A 62 9.41 -21.12 34.76
C PRO A 62 10.08 -22.00 33.69
N ASP A 63 9.31 -22.52 32.75
CA ASP A 63 9.80 -23.24 31.58
C ASP A 63 10.44 -22.33 30.51
N LEU A 64 10.26 -21.01 30.62
CA LEU A 64 10.81 -20.04 29.67
C LEU A 64 12.20 -19.55 30.09
N ASP A 65 13.07 -19.39 29.09
CA ASP A 65 14.37 -18.75 29.26
C ASP A 65 14.27 -17.21 29.21
N PHE A 66 14.94 -16.54 30.16
CA PHE A 66 14.87 -15.09 30.29
C PHE A 66 15.45 -14.34 29.10
N ASP A 67 16.63 -14.74 28.63
CA ASP A 67 17.33 -14.05 27.55
C ASP A 67 16.57 -14.17 26.23
N THR A 68 15.99 -15.34 25.97
CA THR A 68 15.12 -15.60 24.81
C THR A 68 13.84 -14.76 24.85
N VAL A 69 13.18 -14.67 26.01
CA VAL A 69 11.99 -13.84 26.18
C VAL A 69 12.35 -12.36 25.98
N LEU A 70 13.43 -11.90 26.60
CA LEU A 70 13.87 -10.51 26.51
C LEU A 70 14.26 -10.12 25.08
N SER A 71 15.00 -10.97 24.36
CA SER A 71 15.38 -10.71 22.97
C SER A 71 14.14 -10.58 22.07
N THR A 72 13.15 -11.46 22.26
CA THR A 72 11.88 -11.44 21.52
C THR A 72 11.08 -10.16 21.80
N LEU A 73 10.99 -9.75 23.07
CA LEU A 73 10.30 -8.52 23.47
C LEU A 73 10.97 -7.26 22.90
N ARG A 74 12.31 -7.22 22.90
CA ARG A 74 13.10 -6.14 22.28
C ARG A 74 12.88 -6.08 20.78
N ALA A 75 12.99 -7.21 20.09
CA ALA A 75 12.76 -7.30 18.65
C ALA A 75 11.36 -6.81 18.26
N ARG A 76 10.32 -7.23 19.01
CA ARG A 76 8.95 -6.77 18.79
C ARG A 76 8.79 -5.27 19.03
N SER A 77 9.46 -4.71 20.04
CA SER A 77 9.41 -3.26 20.32
C SER A 77 10.10 -2.46 19.23
N ALA A 78 11.25 -2.93 18.74
CA ALA A 78 11.95 -2.32 17.62
C ALA A 78 11.10 -2.34 16.35
N ALA A 79 10.41 -3.45 16.06
CA ALA A 79 9.50 -3.55 14.91
C ALA A 79 8.27 -2.63 15.01
N LEU A 80 7.89 -2.21 16.22
CA LEU A 80 6.76 -1.30 16.47
C LEU A 80 7.22 0.16 16.66
N ALA A 81 8.52 0.42 16.64
CA ALA A 81 9.05 1.76 16.80
C ALA A 81 8.51 2.66 15.67
N PRO A 82 8.00 3.87 15.96
CA PRO A 82 7.50 4.76 14.93
C PRO A 82 8.57 5.07 13.87
N VAL A 83 8.21 4.88 12.61
CA VAL A 83 9.00 5.22 11.44
C VAL A 83 8.35 6.42 10.77
N GLU A 84 9.12 7.50 10.60
CA GLU A 84 8.65 8.70 9.92
C GLU A 84 8.44 8.40 8.42
N PRO A 85 7.25 8.67 7.84
CA PRO A 85 7.01 8.52 6.41
C PRO A 85 7.88 9.48 5.57
N ARG A 86 8.68 8.93 4.65
CA ARG A 86 9.56 9.64 3.73
C ARG A 86 9.48 9.03 2.33
N PHE A 87 8.26 8.84 1.86
CA PHE A 87 7.96 8.20 0.59
C PHE A 87 8.50 8.99 -0.61
N HIS A 88 8.79 8.28 -1.71
CA HIS A 88 9.13 8.92 -2.98
C HIS A 88 8.05 9.94 -3.39
N PRO A 89 8.41 11.18 -3.79
CA PRO A 89 7.45 12.27 -3.99
C PRO A 89 6.36 11.93 -5.02
N ASP A 90 6.72 11.22 -6.08
CA ASP A 90 5.77 10.83 -7.14
C ASP A 90 4.75 9.78 -6.69
N LEU A 91 5.03 9.04 -5.63
CA LEU A 91 4.14 8.03 -5.07
C LEU A 91 3.63 8.38 -3.68
N ALA A 92 4.07 9.49 -3.08
CA ALA A 92 3.69 9.85 -1.72
C ALA A 92 2.16 9.88 -1.49
N PRO A 93 1.31 10.42 -2.40
CA PRO A 93 -0.14 10.39 -2.21
C PRO A 93 -0.75 8.98 -2.21
N LEU A 94 -0.15 8.04 -2.96
CA LEU A 94 -0.54 6.63 -2.99
C LEU A 94 -0.06 5.94 -1.71
N LEU A 95 1.25 5.99 -1.44
CA LEU A 95 1.88 5.27 -0.34
C LEU A 95 1.41 5.75 1.04
N SER A 96 0.97 7.00 1.18
CA SER A 96 0.39 7.47 2.44
C SER A 96 -0.94 6.81 2.79
N ARG A 97 -1.66 6.21 1.82
CA ARG A 97 -2.97 5.59 2.01
C ARG A 97 -2.89 4.07 2.18
N LEU A 98 -1.73 3.46 1.97
CA LEU A 98 -1.54 2.01 2.05
C LEU A 98 -1.29 1.47 3.47
N PRO A 99 -0.60 2.17 4.40
CA PRO A 99 -0.31 1.66 5.74
C PRO A 99 -1.54 1.18 6.52
N ASP A 100 -2.69 1.82 6.33
CA ASP A 100 -3.93 1.41 7.00
C ASP A 100 -4.50 0.07 6.53
N ALA A 101 -4.05 -0.43 5.37
CA ALA A 101 -4.41 -1.76 4.88
C ALA A 101 -3.67 -2.89 5.63
N PHE A 102 -2.63 -2.58 6.41
CA PHE A 102 -1.85 -3.57 7.16
C PHE A 102 -2.22 -3.63 8.64
N ALA A 103 -1.98 -4.79 9.24
CA ALA A 103 -2.09 -4.97 10.68
C ALA A 103 -1.19 -3.97 11.41
N ILE A 104 -1.65 -3.42 12.55
CA ILE A 104 -0.90 -2.41 13.33
C ILE A 104 0.54 -2.88 13.62
N SER A 105 0.74 -4.19 13.82
CA SER A 105 2.03 -4.81 14.06
C SER A 105 3.01 -4.74 12.89
N GLU A 106 2.53 -4.54 11.66
CA GLU A 106 3.32 -4.54 10.44
C GLU A 106 3.49 -3.13 9.86
N ARG A 107 2.68 -2.16 10.32
CA ARG A 107 2.64 -0.81 9.72
C ARG A 107 3.99 -0.14 9.67
N GLN A 108 4.76 -0.18 10.76
CA GLN A 108 6.07 0.49 10.82
C GLN A 108 7.08 -0.16 9.88
N THR A 109 7.09 -1.49 9.81
CA THR A 109 7.89 -2.24 8.83
C THR A 109 7.49 -1.86 7.40
N LYS A 110 6.19 -1.77 7.10
CA LYS A 110 5.71 -1.40 5.76
C LYS A 110 6.02 0.04 5.40
N ILE A 111 5.93 0.97 6.34
CA ILE A 111 6.38 2.35 6.13
C ILE A 111 7.89 2.36 5.83
N ALA A 112 8.71 1.60 6.56
CA ALA A 112 10.15 1.51 6.28
C ALA A 112 10.44 0.90 4.89
N GLU A 113 9.72 -0.15 4.49
CA GLU A 113 9.81 -0.73 3.14
C GLU A 113 9.44 0.30 2.06
N PHE A 114 8.34 1.04 2.23
CA PHE A 114 7.92 2.09 1.30
C PHE A 114 8.85 3.30 1.27
N ASN A 115 9.52 3.62 2.38
CA ASN A 115 10.56 4.65 2.42
C ASN A 115 11.79 4.23 1.61
N ALA A 116 12.15 2.95 1.64
CA ALA A 116 13.29 2.41 0.89
C ALA A 116 12.96 2.19 -0.60
N PHE A 117 11.68 2.05 -0.93
CA PHE A 117 11.23 1.81 -2.30
C PHE A 117 11.51 3.01 -3.21
N GLN A 118 12.19 2.73 -4.33
CA GLN A 118 12.41 3.67 -5.42
C GLN A 118 11.70 3.13 -6.66
N PRO A 119 10.64 3.79 -7.15
CA PRO A 119 9.95 3.31 -8.33
C PRO A 119 10.85 3.48 -9.56
N PRO A 120 10.84 2.54 -10.51
CA PRO A 120 11.59 2.68 -11.76
C PRO A 120 11.07 3.90 -12.54
N GLU A 121 11.97 4.58 -13.26
CA GLU A 121 11.56 5.67 -14.15
C GLU A 121 10.64 5.13 -15.27
N PRO A 122 9.56 5.86 -15.63
CA PRO A 122 8.74 5.46 -16.77
C PRO A 122 9.52 5.42 -18.09
N GLU A 123 9.64 4.22 -18.65
CA GLU A 123 10.30 3.97 -19.94
C GLU A 123 9.31 3.91 -21.10
N GLU A 124 8.00 3.97 -20.84
CA GLU A 124 6.94 3.83 -21.84
C GLU A 124 6.75 5.13 -22.66
N TRP A 125 7.80 5.58 -23.34
CA TRP A 125 7.78 6.73 -24.24
C TRP A 125 8.78 6.63 -25.40
N LEU A 126 8.54 7.40 -26.45
CA LEU A 126 9.40 7.56 -27.62
C LEU A 126 9.79 9.03 -27.81
N PRO A 127 10.99 9.32 -28.33
CA PRO A 127 11.46 10.69 -28.54
C PRO A 127 10.70 11.45 -29.64
N THR A 128 9.98 10.73 -30.49
CA THR A 128 9.10 11.31 -31.52
C THR A 128 7.96 10.34 -31.76
N GLU A 129 6.77 10.87 -32.05
CA GLU A 129 5.62 10.04 -32.37
C GLU A 129 5.83 9.25 -33.66
N LEU A 130 5.28 8.04 -33.70
CA LEU A 130 5.20 7.30 -34.96
C LEU A 130 3.99 7.83 -35.75
N PRO A 131 4.06 7.90 -37.09
CA PRO A 131 2.90 8.33 -37.87
C PRO A 131 1.74 7.35 -37.65
N PRO A 132 0.47 7.78 -37.57
CA PRO A 132 -0.66 6.85 -37.48
C PRO A 132 -0.64 5.80 -38.61
N ASP A 133 -0.88 4.53 -38.29
CA ASP A 133 -0.94 3.42 -39.26
C ASP A 133 -2.33 2.75 -39.33
N VAL A 134 -3.33 3.42 -38.75
CA VAL A 134 -4.73 3.00 -38.80
C VAL A 134 -5.44 3.66 -39.98
N GLU A 135 -6.33 2.92 -40.64
CA GLU A 135 -7.10 3.43 -41.79
C GLU A 135 -8.06 4.55 -41.39
N SER A 136 -8.67 4.44 -40.21
CA SER A 136 -9.63 5.42 -39.68
C SER A 136 -9.29 5.81 -38.24
N PRO A 137 -8.48 6.87 -38.05
CA PRO A 137 -8.13 7.37 -36.72
C PRO A 137 -9.37 7.69 -35.86
N GLU A 138 -10.38 8.34 -36.44
CA GLU A 138 -11.60 8.73 -35.72
C GLU A 138 -12.36 7.52 -35.15
N SER A 139 -12.49 6.45 -35.93
CA SER A 139 -13.15 5.22 -35.47
C SER A 139 -12.38 4.55 -34.33
N VAL A 140 -11.06 4.52 -34.42
CA VAL A 140 -10.21 3.95 -33.35
C VAL A 140 -10.32 4.80 -32.08
N LEU A 141 -10.32 6.13 -32.18
CA LEU A 141 -10.49 7.02 -31.03
C LEU A 141 -11.87 6.87 -30.37
N ALA A 142 -12.93 6.67 -31.15
CA ALA A 142 -14.25 6.34 -30.62
C ALA A 142 -14.23 5.03 -29.83
N SER A 143 -13.50 4.02 -30.31
CA SER A 143 -13.34 2.74 -29.59
C SER A 143 -12.58 2.91 -28.26
N TYR A 144 -11.56 3.78 -28.21
CA TYR A 144 -10.84 4.09 -26.97
C TYR A 144 -11.73 4.87 -26.00
N GLY A 145 -12.55 5.79 -26.50
CA GLY A 145 -13.59 6.45 -25.70
C GLY A 145 -14.51 5.43 -25.02
N ALA A 146 -15.04 4.48 -25.77
CA ALA A 146 -15.90 3.42 -25.22
C ALA A 146 -15.19 2.54 -24.18
N LEU A 147 -13.89 2.23 -24.37
CA LEU A 147 -13.09 1.51 -23.38
C LEU A 147 -12.94 2.31 -22.07
N SER A 148 -12.63 3.60 -22.17
CA SER A 148 -12.52 4.50 -21.01
C SER A 148 -13.86 4.62 -20.26
N GLU A 149 -14.96 4.84 -20.99
CA GLU A 149 -16.31 4.89 -20.43
C GLU A 149 -16.70 3.58 -19.75
N GLY A 150 -16.32 2.43 -20.33
CA GLY A 150 -16.53 1.11 -19.74
C GLY A 150 -15.82 0.96 -18.39
N LEU A 151 -14.58 1.47 -18.26
CA LEU A 151 -13.86 1.50 -16.98
C LEU A 151 -14.59 2.35 -15.94
N VAL A 152 -14.99 3.56 -16.33
CA VAL A 152 -15.75 4.49 -15.46
C VAL A 152 -17.04 3.83 -15.00
N ALA A 153 -17.81 3.25 -15.91
CA ALA A 153 -19.04 2.55 -15.58
C ALA A 153 -18.80 1.41 -14.58
N ALA A 154 -17.75 0.62 -14.77
CA ALA A 154 -17.41 -0.49 -13.88
C ALA A 154 -16.95 -0.05 -12.48
N LEU A 155 -16.21 1.07 -12.39
CA LEU A 155 -15.50 1.44 -11.16
C LEU A 155 -16.03 2.67 -10.44
N HIS A 156 -16.93 3.49 -11.00
CA HIS A 156 -17.38 4.75 -10.37
C HIS A 156 -17.99 4.58 -8.97
N THR A 157 -18.52 3.39 -8.63
CA THR A 157 -19.02 3.12 -7.27
C THR A 157 -17.91 2.82 -6.27
N LYS A 158 -16.77 2.28 -6.73
CA LYS A 158 -15.60 1.93 -5.91
C LYS A 158 -14.57 3.03 -5.87
N VAL A 159 -14.44 3.77 -6.97
CA VAL A 159 -13.55 4.90 -7.18
C VAL A 159 -14.37 6.06 -7.74
N PRO A 160 -15.07 6.83 -6.88
CA PRO A 160 -15.97 7.90 -7.34
C PRO A 160 -15.27 8.99 -8.17
N SER A 161 -14.02 9.32 -7.82
CA SER A 161 -13.19 10.30 -8.51
C SER A 161 -12.88 9.91 -9.96
N ILE A 162 -13.10 8.65 -10.38
CA ILE A 162 -12.80 8.20 -11.74
C ILE A 162 -13.56 9.00 -12.81
N THR A 163 -14.72 9.55 -12.46
CA THR A 163 -15.53 10.39 -13.36
C THR A 163 -14.90 11.76 -13.62
N GLU A 164 -13.97 12.21 -12.78
CA GLU A 164 -13.33 13.51 -12.89
C GLU A 164 -12.12 13.52 -13.83
N GLU A 165 -11.53 12.36 -14.13
CA GLU A 165 -10.35 12.24 -15.00
C GLU A 165 -9.19 13.17 -14.57
N THR A 166 -8.80 13.10 -13.30
CA THR A 166 -7.75 13.92 -12.67
C THR A 166 -6.53 13.08 -12.31
N VAL A 167 -5.43 13.73 -11.89
CA VAL A 167 -4.31 13.00 -11.27
C VAL A 167 -4.73 12.30 -9.96
N GLU A 168 -5.71 12.86 -9.26
CA GLU A 168 -6.27 12.26 -8.05
C GLU A 168 -7.04 10.98 -8.39
N SER A 169 -7.80 10.97 -9.49
CA SER A 169 -8.51 9.76 -9.91
C SER A 169 -7.57 8.63 -10.31
N LEU A 170 -6.40 8.94 -10.90
CA LEU A 170 -5.34 7.95 -11.13
C LEU A 170 -4.77 7.41 -9.81
N THR A 171 -4.61 8.28 -8.80
CA THR A 171 -4.13 7.88 -7.47
C THR A 171 -5.14 6.98 -6.77
N ASP A 172 -6.43 7.29 -6.87
CA ASP A 172 -7.47 6.45 -6.29
C ASP A 172 -7.59 5.10 -7.00
N LEU A 173 -7.36 5.05 -8.32
CA LEU A 173 -7.25 3.79 -9.05
C LEU A 173 -6.04 2.97 -8.57
N ASP A 174 -4.87 3.60 -8.41
CA ASP A 174 -3.68 2.93 -7.86
C ASP A 174 -3.96 2.33 -6.47
N VAL A 175 -4.60 3.10 -5.59
CA VAL A 175 -5.00 2.62 -4.25
C VAL A 175 -5.98 1.45 -4.35
N TYR A 176 -7.01 1.58 -5.17
CA TYR A 176 -8.07 0.58 -5.32
C TYR A 176 -7.50 -0.76 -5.79
N PHE A 177 -6.77 -0.76 -6.91
CA PHE A 177 -6.23 -1.99 -7.47
C PHE A 177 -5.21 -2.65 -6.55
N TRP A 178 -4.40 -1.85 -5.85
CA TRP A 178 -3.41 -2.37 -4.91
C TRP A 178 -4.07 -3.01 -3.68
N ARG A 179 -5.11 -2.38 -3.12
CA ARG A 179 -5.86 -2.91 -1.97
C ARG A 179 -6.59 -4.21 -2.31
N GLU A 180 -7.17 -4.29 -3.50
CA GLU A 180 -7.87 -5.48 -3.97
C GLU A 180 -6.92 -6.61 -4.42
N SER A 181 -5.60 -6.35 -4.48
CA SER A 181 -4.62 -7.26 -5.08
C SER A 181 -5.08 -7.73 -6.47
N PHE A 182 -5.62 -6.78 -7.25
CA PHE A 182 -6.45 -7.10 -8.43
C PHE A 182 -5.77 -8.02 -9.44
N PRO A 183 -4.48 -7.81 -9.83
CA PRO A 183 -3.79 -8.70 -10.77
C PRO A 183 -3.71 -10.17 -10.33
N GLU A 184 -3.75 -10.43 -9.02
CA GLU A 184 -3.63 -11.78 -8.44
C GLU A 184 -5.00 -12.44 -8.25
N ARG A 185 -6.08 -11.66 -8.24
CA ARG A 185 -7.45 -12.12 -7.97
C ARG A 185 -8.22 -12.50 -9.23
N TYR A 186 -7.87 -11.91 -10.37
CA TYR A 186 -8.62 -12.07 -11.63
C TYR A 186 -7.82 -12.83 -12.69
N GLU A 187 -8.54 -13.52 -13.58
CA GLU A 187 -7.93 -14.28 -14.66
C GLU A 187 -7.14 -13.38 -15.62
N ARG A 188 -5.96 -13.86 -16.04
CA ARG A 188 -5.08 -13.10 -16.94
C ARG A 188 -5.78 -12.72 -18.24
N GLN A 189 -6.59 -13.60 -18.80
CA GLN A 189 -7.35 -13.34 -20.03
C GLN A 189 -8.36 -12.19 -19.86
N LEU A 190 -9.01 -12.09 -18.70
CA LEU A 190 -9.92 -10.99 -18.40
C LEU A 190 -9.14 -9.67 -18.28
N ILE A 191 -8.02 -9.70 -17.56
CA ILE A 191 -7.16 -8.53 -17.35
C ILE A 191 -6.62 -8.01 -18.69
N ASP A 192 -6.02 -8.89 -19.49
CA ASP A 192 -5.42 -8.53 -20.78
C ASP A 192 -6.45 -8.14 -21.83
N GLY A 193 -7.61 -8.80 -21.84
CA GLY A 193 -8.64 -8.54 -22.83
C GLY A 193 -9.50 -7.31 -22.54
N HIS A 194 -9.65 -6.92 -21.26
CA HIS A 194 -10.62 -5.90 -20.86
C HIS A 194 -10.02 -4.84 -19.95
N THR A 195 -9.50 -5.21 -18.78
CA THR A 195 -9.10 -4.23 -17.76
C THR A 195 -7.90 -3.39 -18.16
N ALA A 196 -6.82 -4.01 -18.65
CA ALA A 196 -5.62 -3.29 -19.07
C ALA A 196 -5.88 -2.39 -20.29
N PRO A 197 -6.60 -2.82 -21.35
CA PRO A 197 -7.04 -1.93 -22.42
C PRO A 197 -7.86 -0.73 -21.92
N ALA A 198 -8.86 -0.97 -21.06
CA ALA A 198 -9.72 0.08 -20.54
C ALA A 198 -8.94 1.11 -19.69
N LEU A 199 -7.97 0.64 -18.89
CA LEU A 199 -7.05 1.51 -18.15
C LEU A 199 -6.12 2.31 -19.04
N GLY A 200 -5.57 1.70 -20.09
CA GLY A 200 -4.74 2.40 -21.07
C GLY A 200 -5.49 3.53 -21.74
N ALA A 201 -6.74 3.28 -22.14
CA ALA A 201 -7.61 4.28 -22.73
C ALA A 201 -7.95 5.41 -21.74
N TYR A 202 -8.28 5.06 -20.49
CA TYR A 202 -8.58 6.04 -19.44
C TYR A 202 -7.36 6.92 -19.11
N LEU A 203 -6.19 6.32 -18.89
CA LEU A 203 -4.94 7.02 -18.62
C LEU A 203 -4.64 8.02 -19.75
N ALA A 204 -4.75 7.56 -20.98
CA ALA A 204 -4.53 8.40 -22.15
C ALA A 204 -5.52 9.57 -22.25
N ALA A 205 -6.81 9.33 -21.96
CA ALA A 205 -7.83 10.38 -21.90
C ALA A 205 -7.47 11.45 -20.86
N VAL A 206 -6.99 11.04 -19.67
CA VAL A 206 -6.51 11.96 -18.64
C VAL A 206 -5.32 12.79 -19.14
N LEU A 207 -4.34 12.18 -19.82
CA LEU A 207 -3.20 12.91 -20.39
C LEU A 207 -3.63 13.95 -21.45
N VAL A 208 -4.53 13.56 -22.35
CA VAL A 208 -5.07 14.47 -23.37
C VAL A 208 -5.80 15.64 -22.72
N ARG A 209 -6.69 15.35 -21.77
CA ARG A 209 -7.55 16.35 -21.15
C ARG A 209 -6.81 17.29 -20.19
N ARG A 210 -5.84 16.78 -19.43
CA ARG A 210 -5.15 17.53 -18.37
C ARG A 210 -3.85 18.16 -18.83
N LEU A 211 -3.14 17.51 -19.75
CA LEU A 211 -1.83 17.97 -20.22
C LEU A 211 -1.86 18.51 -21.65
N GLY A 212 -3.01 18.48 -22.33
CA GLY A 212 -3.15 18.92 -23.72
C GLY A 212 -2.49 17.96 -24.71
N GLY A 213 -2.43 16.67 -24.36
CA GLY A 213 -1.85 15.66 -25.22
C GLY A 213 -2.61 15.48 -26.54
N THR A 214 -1.93 14.96 -27.56
CA THR A 214 -2.54 14.60 -28.85
C THR A 214 -2.47 13.10 -29.06
N TRP A 215 -3.60 12.49 -29.40
CA TRP A 215 -3.67 11.07 -29.71
C TRP A 215 -2.95 10.72 -31.01
N VAL A 216 -2.28 9.57 -31.00
CA VAL A 216 -1.68 8.94 -32.17
C VAL A 216 -2.07 7.45 -32.14
N PRO A 217 -3.23 7.09 -32.72
CA PRO A 217 -3.71 5.72 -32.71
C PRO A 217 -2.86 4.82 -33.60
N ARG A 218 -2.69 3.56 -33.17
CA ARG A 218 -1.88 2.55 -33.85
C ARG A 218 -2.65 1.25 -34.00
N GLN A 219 -2.28 0.44 -34.99
CA GLN A 219 -2.90 -0.88 -35.20
C GLN A 219 -2.71 -1.79 -33.98
N LYS A 220 -1.49 -1.79 -33.42
CA LYS A 220 -1.20 -2.49 -32.18
C LYS A 220 -1.49 -1.58 -30.99
N LEU A 221 -2.37 -2.04 -30.11
CA LEU A 221 -2.88 -1.24 -29.00
C LEU A 221 -1.76 -0.69 -28.09
N GLU A 222 -0.77 -1.51 -27.74
CA GLU A 222 0.34 -1.08 -26.89
C GLU A 222 1.31 -0.09 -27.56
N GLU A 223 1.22 0.07 -28.88
CA GLU A 223 1.98 1.09 -29.60
C GLU A 223 1.23 2.42 -29.68
N SER A 224 -0.07 2.47 -29.36
CA SER A 224 -0.88 3.70 -29.40
C SER A 224 -0.36 4.74 -28.42
N GLN A 225 -0.30 5.98 -28.87
CA GLN A 225 0.50 7.03 -28.23
C GLN A 225 -0.34 8.25 -27.87
N VAL A 226 0.13 8.96 -26.86
CA VAL A 226 -0.27 10.34 -26.58
C VAL A 226 0.97 11.21 -26.61
N ARG A 227 1.06 12.10 -27.60
CA ARG A 227 2.14 13.09 -27.66
C ARG A 227 1.89 14.20 -26.67
N VAL A 228 2.84 14.42 -25.76
CA VAL A 228 2.86 15.53 -24.81
C VAL A 228 4.26 16.15 -24.85
N GLY A 229 4.33 17.47 -25.08
CA GLY A 229 5.59 18.14 -25.35
C GLY A 229 6.30 17.52 -26.56
N LYS A 230 7.56 17.10 -26.35
CA LYS A 230 8.40 16.47 -27.39
C LYS A 230 8.34 14.94 -27.38
N ARG A 231 7.66 14.31 -26.43
CA ARG A 231 7.64 12.85 -26.27
C ARG A 231 6.29 12.26 -26.65
N ALA A 232 6.33 11.04 -27.17
CA ALA A 232 5.15 10.23 -27.39
C ALA A 232 5.05 9.14 -26.32
N TRP A 233 4.03 9.20 -25.48
CA TRP A 233 3.85 8.32 -24.33
C TRP A 233 2.97 7.13 -24.69
N LEU A 234 3.22 5.96 -24.12
CA LEU A 234 2.57 4.68 -24.47
C LEU A 234 1.64 4.19 -23.34
N PRO A 235 0.46 4.80 -23.17
CA PRO A 235 -0.42 4.53 -22.02
C PRO A 235 -0.95 3.10 -21.96
N PHE A 236 -1.21 2.45 -23.10
CA PHE A 236 -1.66 1.06 -23.14
C PHE A 236 -0.54 0.09 -22.74
N LEU A 237 0.70 0.35 -23.15
CA LEU A 237 1.86 -0.43 -22.69
C LEU A 237 2.04 -0.28 -21.18
N ARG A 238 1.92 0.95 -20.65
CA ARG A 238 1.97 1.22 -19.21
C ARG A 238 0.90 0.43 -18.47
N ALA A 239 -0.35 0.50 -18.92
CA ALA A 239 -1.47 -0.22 -18.28
C ALA A 239 -1.28 -1.75 -18.30
N ARG A 240 -0.73 -2.31 -19.39
CA ARG A 240 -0.43 -3.75 -19.48
C ARG A 240 0.63 -4.17 -18.46
N ARG A 241 1.71 -3.38 -18.31
CA ARG A 241 2.77 -3.63 -17.32
C ARG A 241 2.27 -3.46 -15.89
N TYR A 242 1.52 -2.39 -15.63
CA TYR A 242 0.83 -2.10 -14.37
C TYR A 242 0.00 -3.27 -13.86
N MET A 243 -0.74 -3.92 -14.75
CA MET A 243 -1.62 -5.03 -14.38
C MET A 243 -0.95 -6.41 -14.25
N GLN A 244 0.39 -6.52 -14.20
CA GLN A 244 1.07 -7.82 -14.17
C GLN A 244 1.04 -8.54 -12.81
N SER A 245 1.22 -7.79 -11.72
CA SER A 245 1.28 -8.31 -10.35
C SER A 245 0.96 -7.20 -9.37
N ARG A 246 0.76 -7.52 -8.08
CA ARG A 246 0.57 -6.48 -7.07
C ARG A 246 1.78 -5.54 -6.93
N GLN A 247 3.00 -6.05 -7.12
CA GLN A 247 4.21 -5.22 -7.12
C GLN A 247 4.24 -4.30 -8.35
N SER A 248 3.81 -4.79 -9.50
CA SER A 248 3.73 -4.00 -10.74
C SER A 248 2.78 -2.81 -10.63
N LEU A 249 1.80 -2.85 -9.73
CA LEU A 249 0.95 -1.68 -9.45
C LEU A 249 1.74 -0.51 -8.83
N LEU A 250 2.83 -0.80 -8.10
CA LEU A 250 3.73 0.22 -7.58
C LEU A 250 4.80 0.61 -8.60
N ASP A 251 5.43 -0.40 -9.22
CA ASP A 251 6.50 -0.18 -10.21
C ASP A 251 6.01 0.61 -11.43
N TYR A 252 4.76 0.37 -11.83
CA TYR A 252 4.14 0.98 -12.99
C TYR A 252 2.93 1.86 -12.64
N SER A 253 2.91 2.45 -11.44
CA SER A 253 1.83 3.35 -10.97
C SER A 253 1.37 4.35 -12.04
N LEU A 254 0.05 4.52 -12.14
CA LEU A 254 -0.57 5.45 -13.08
C LEU A 254 -0.29 6.90 -12.67
N THR A 255 -0.30 7.19 -11.37
CA THR A 255 0.03 8.51 -10.83
C THR A 255 1.47 8.91 -11.12
N GLN A 256 2.42 8.00 -10.91
CA GLN A 256 3.82 8.25 -11.24
C GLN A 256 3.99 8.55 -12.74
N PHE A 257 3.32 7.77 -13.60
CA PHE A 257 3.37 7.96 -15.04
C PHE A 257 2.88 9.35 -15.44
N PHE A 258 1.72 9.77 -14.91
CA PHE A 258 1.17 11.10 -15.16
C PHE A 258 2.12 12.23 -14.77
N ARG A 259 2.72 12.14 -13.57
CA ARG A 259 3.65 13.15 -13.05
C ARG A 259 4.92 13.26 -13.89
N GLU A 260 5.43 12.13 -14.37
CA GLU A 260 6.55 12.12 -15.29
C GLU A 260 6.17 12.79 -16.62
N VAL A 261 5.01 12.47 -17.20
CA VAL A 261 4.52 13.12 -18.43
C VAL A 261 4.37 14.63 -18.23
N GLU A 262 3.84 15.06 -17.09
CA GLU A 262 3.66 16.46 -16.73
C GLU A 262 5.00 17.22 -16.68
N ARG A 263 6.06 16.60 -16.15
CA ARG A 263 7.41 17.20 -16.14
C ARG A 263 7.97 17.46 -17.56
N HIS A 264 7.58 16.66 -18.55
CA HIS A 264 8.03 16.78 -19.95
C HIS A 264 7.04 17.54 -20.84
N ARG A 265 6.08 18.26 -20.26
CA ARG A 265 5.08 19.02 -21.02
C ARG A 265 5.66 20.22 -21.76
N ALA A 266 6.72 20.83 -21.23
CA ALA A 266 7.35 22.06 -21.74
C ALA A 266 8.38 21.82 -22.86
#